data_AF-A0A4C1ZTU4-F1
#
_entry.id   AF-A0A4C1ZTU4-F1
#
_cell.length_a   1.000
_cell.length_b   1.000
_cell.length_c   1.000
_cell.angle_alpha   90.00
_cell.angle_beta   90.00
_cell.angle_gamma   90.00
#
_symmetry.space_group_name_H-M   'P 1'
#
loop_
_entity.id
_entity.type
_entity.pdbx_description
1 polymer ?
#
loop_
_entity_poly.entity_id
_entity_poly.type
_entity_poly.pdbx_seq_one_letter_code
_entity_poly.pdbx_strand_id
1 'polypeptide(L)'
;MQRLWALGIDWDVDPPQEIVKTWNSILSNLTFIENIKIERHCLLNAIQHCSLHGFADASEAGYGAAVYLRVVDSSGRVKLSLMMAKSRVAPIKTKLTIPKLELCGAALVTKILDNVFYSIRDNVEIHDMVCWTDSTIVLSWLQTPPHLLQTFEGNRVSLIINCGFKIKWRHLPSQMNPADVVSRGCNGAELLMHPLWWGPGGFKMLRNSGLKI
;
A
#
# COMPACT_ATOMS: atom_id res chain seq x y z
N MET A 1 -2.37 -10.44 -18.65
CA MET A 1 -3.72 -10.01 -19.11
C MET A 1 -3.72 -8.64 -19.77
N GLN A 2 -3.39 -7.54 -19.08
CA GLN A 2 -3.45 -6.19 -19.68
C GLN A 2 -2.64 -6.05 -20.99
N ARG A 3 -1.43 -6.62 -21.05
CA ARG A 3 -0.58 -6.64 -22.26
C ARG A 3 -1.23 -7.41 -23.42
N LEU A 4 -1.94 -8.51 -23.16
CA LEU A 4 -2.65 -9.27 -24.21
C LEU A 4 -3.76 -8.43 -24.82
N TRP A 5 -4.56 -7.75 -23.98
CA TRP A 5 -5.61 -6.86 -24.46
C TRP A 5 -5.07 -5.67 -25.25
N ALA A 6 -3.93 -5.12 -24.82
CA ALA A 6 -3.28 -4.02 -25.54
C ALA A 6 -2.75 -4.43 -26.92
N LEU A 7 -2.45 -5.71 -27.14
CA LEU A 7 -1.99 -6.24 -28.42
C LEU A 7 -3.15 -6.48 -29.41
N GLY A 8 -4.41 -6.47 -28.96
CA GLY A 8 -5.58 -6.62 -29.83
C GLY A 8 -5.62 -7.95 -30.59
N ILE A 9 -5.04 -9.00 -30.00
CA ILE A 9 -4.95 -10.33 -30.61
C ILE A 9 -6.32 -11.02 -30.53
N ASP A 10 -6.70 -11.71 -31.60
CA ASP A 10 -7.94 -12.50 -31.65
C ASP A 10 -7.86 -13.73 -30.74
N TRP A 11 -9.02 -14.27 -30.36
CA TRP A 11 -9.13 -15.34 -29.38
C TRP A 11 -8.47 -16.66 -29.83
N ASP A 12 -8.47 -16.92 -31.13
CA ASP A 12 -7.94 -18.16 -31.71
C ASP A 12 -6.45 -18.08 -32.09
N VAL A 13 -5.81 -16.93 -31.84
CA VAL A 13 -4.40 -16.72 -32.19
C VAL A 13 -3.52 -16.96 -30.97
N ASP A 14 -2.46 -17.75 -31.18
CA ASP A 14 -1.48 -18.02 -30.14
C ASP A 14 -0.84 -16.74 -29.60
N PRO A 15 -0.75 -16.56 -28.27
CA PRO A 15 -0.13 -15.40 -27.68
C PRO A 15 1.39 -15.39 -27.95
N PRO A 16 2.01 -14.20 -28.06
CA PRO A 16 3.45 -14.08 -28.24
C PRO A 16 4.24 -14.87 -27.18
N GLN A 17 5.34 -15.49 -27.61
CA GLN A 17 6.15 -16.34 -26.72
C GLN A 17 6.61 -15.62 -25.44
N GLU A 18 6.86 -14.32 -25.49
CA GLU A 18 7.22 -13.53 -24.29
C GLU A 18 6.11 -13.52 -23.23
N ILE A 19 4.85 -13.45 -23.66
CA ILE A 19 3.71 -13.49 -22.75
C ILE A 19 3.54 -14.88 -22.18
N VAL A 20 3.69 -15.92 -23.00
CA VAL A 20 3.66 -17.32 -22.55
C VAL A 20 4.75 -17.57 -21.51
N LYS A 21 5.98 -17.12 -21.76
CA LYS A 21 7.10 -17.21 -20.80
C LYS A 21 6.77 -16.50 -19.48
N THR A 22 6.22 -15.29 -19.55
CA THR A 22 5.83 -14.52 -18.36
C THR A 22 4.73 -15.24 -17.58
N TRP A 23 3.72 -15.77 -18.27
CA TRP A 23 2.62 -16.52 -17.67
C TRP A 23 3.11 -17.78 -16.97
N ASN A 24 3.95 -18.56 -17.62
CA ASN A 24 4.53 -19.78 -17.04
C ASN A 24 5.40 -19.45 -15.82
N SER A 25 6.14 -18.33 -15.85
CA SER A 25 6.87 -17.84 -14.68
C SER A 25 5.94 -17.46 -13.53
N ILE A 26 4.80 -16.79 -13.80
CA ILE A 26 3.81 -16.51 -12.76
C ILE A 26 3.28 -17.83 -12.17
N LEU A 27 2.91 -18.79 -13.02
CA LEU A 27 2.36 -20.08 -12.61
C LEU A 27 3.35 -20.87 -11.72
N SER A 28 4.62 -20.93 -12.09
CA SER A 28 5.63 -21.60 -11.27
C SER A 28 5.82 -20.88 -9.93
N ASN A 29 5.78 -19.55 -9.92
CA ASN A 29 5.91 -18.75 -8.71
C ASN A 29 4.71 -18.87 -7.75
N LEU A 30 3.52 -19.24 -8.23
CA LEU A 30 2.35 -19.43 -7.37
C LEU A 30 2.58 -20.53 -6.32
N THR A 31 3.42 -21.52 -6.60
CA THR A 31 3.75 -22.60 -5.64
C THR A 31 4.39 -22.08 -4.35
N PHE A 32 5.10 -20.94 -4.39
CA PHE A 32 5.66 -20.34 -3.18
C PHE A 32 4.60 -19.74 -2.25
N ILE A 33 3.42 -19.40 -2.78
CA ILE A 33 2.32 -18.83 -1.97
C ILE A 33 1.81 -19.84 -0.94
N GLU A 34 1.86 -21.13 -1.25
CA GLU A 34 1.48 -22.20 -0.32
C GLU A 34 2.30 -22.19 0.97
N ASN A 35 3.51 -21.62 0.92
CA ASN A 35 4.41 -21.52 2.06
C ASN A 35 4.21 -20.24 2.88
N ILE A 36 3.38 -19.29 2.42
CA ILE A 36 3.11 -18.05 3.13
C ILE A 36 2.17 -18.33 4.31
N LYS A 37 2.66 -18.08 5.53
CA LYS A 37 1.88 -18.21 6.77
C LYS A 37 1.59 -16.82 7.33
N ILE A 38 0.32 -16.50 7.48
CA ILE A 38 -0.14 -15.23 8.04
C ILE A 38 -0.64 -15.48 9.47
N GLU A 39 0.00 -14.85 10.45
CA GLU A 39 -0.45 -14.88 11.84
C GLU A 39 -1.79 -14.11 11.95
N ARG A 40 -2.86 -14.81 12.33
CA ARG A 40 -4.20 -14.19 12.45
C ARG A 40 -4.33 -13.29 13.67
N HIS A 41 -3.65 -13.64 14.76
CA HIS A 41 -3.68 -12.85 16.00
C HIS A 41 -2.78 -11.62 15.83
N CYS A 42 -3.36 -10.42 15.84
CA CYS A 42 -2.62 -9.18 15.59
C CYS A 42 -2.34 -8.35 16.86
N LEU A 43 -2.80 -8.80 18.03
CA LEU A 43 -2.70 -8.07 19.29
C LEU A 43 -1.56 -8.60 20.19
N LEU A 44 -1.25 -7.81 21.22
CA LEU A 44 -0.37 -8.16 22.32
C LEU A 44 -1.15 -8.08 23.65
N ASN A 45 -0.63 -8.68 24.71
CA ASN A 45 -1.17 -8.49 26.06
C ASN A 45 -0.72 -7.13 26.60
N ALA A 46 -1.50 -6.54 27.53
CA ALA A 46 -1.19 -5.26 28.18
C ALA A 46 -0.86 -4.13 27.18
N ILE A 47 -1.75 -3.95 26.19
CA ILE A 47 -1.63 -2.93 25.14
C ILE A 47 -1.56 -1.54 25.79
N GLN A 48 -0.55 -0.76 25.40
CA GLN A 48 -0.42 0.65 25.76
C GLN A 48 -0.78 1.57 24.60
N HIS A 49 -0.55 1.13 23.36
CA HIS A 49 -0.75 1.99 22.21
C HIS A 49 -0.99 1.18 20.94
N CYS A 50 -2.02 1.58 20.18
CA CYS A 50 -2.31 1.02 18.86
C CYS A 50 -2.39 2.12 17.81
N SER A 51 -1.74 1.92 16.67
CA SER A 51 -1.77 2.85 15.55
C SER A 51 -1.93 2.14 14.21
N LEU A 52 -2.65 2.76 13.29
CA LEU A 52 -2.78 2.29 11.90
C LEU A 52 -1.78 3.02 11.01
N HIS A 53 -1.04 2.25 10.21
CA HIS A 53 -0.02 2.74 9.29
C HIS A 53 -0.37 2.34 7.86
N GLY A 54 -0.78 3.30 7.05
CA GLY A 54 -1.03 3.11 5.62
C GLY A 54 0.18 3.51 4.77
N PHE A 55 0.55 2.69 3.81
CA PHE A 55 1.61 2.98 2.83
C PHE A 55 0.98 3.02 1.45
N ALA A 56 1.33 4.05 0.67
CA ALA A 56 0.91 4.20 -0.71
C ALA A 56 2.14 4.20 -1.62
N ASP A 57 1.99 3.62 -2.82
CA ASP A 57 3.00 3.70 -3.86
C ASP A 57 2.36 3.62 -5.26
N ALA A 58 3.08 4.07 -6.28
CA ALA A 58 2.69 3.87 -7.67
C ALA A 58 3.87 3.69 -8.62
N SER A 59 3.60 2.94 -9.69
CA SER A 59 4.47 2.72 -10.82
C SER A 59 3.69 2.90 -12.13
N GLU A 60 4.38 2.80 -13.27
CA GLU A 60 3.74 2.78 -14.59
C GLU A 60 2.79 1.58 -14.77
N ALA A 61 3.02 0.48 -14.05
CA ALA A 61 2.19 -0.72 -14.13
C ALA A 61 0.91 -0.61 -13.28
N GLY A 62 0.96 0.14 -12.18
CA GLY A 62 -0.16 0.24 -11.25
C GLY A 62 0.18 0.99 -9.98
N TYR A 63 -0.83 1.21 -9.17
CA TYR A 63 -0.70 1.84 -7.85
C TYR A 63 -1.27 0.93 -6.78
N GLY A 64 -0.71 1.04 -5.58
CA GLY A 64 -0.93 0.11 -4.51
C GLY A 64 -0.99 0.78 -3.15
N ALA A 65 -1.61 0.07 -2.22
CA ALA A 65 -1.62 0.47 -0.82
C ALA A 65 -1.53 -0.75 0.10
N ALA A 66 -0.89 -0.58 1.26
CA ALA A 66 -0.81 -1.57 2.32
C ALA A 66 -1.05 -0.90 3.68
N VAL A 67 -1.92 -1.47 4.51
CA VAL A 67 -2.26 -0.98 5.85
C VAL A 67 -1.81 -1.99 6.89
N TYR A 68 -1.08 -1.50 7.89
CA TYR A 68 -0.55 -2.27 9.00
C TYR A 68 -1.15 -1.78 10.32
N LEU A 69 -1.46 -2.71 11.22
CA LEU A 69 -1.73 -2.43 12.62
C LEU A 69 -0.43 -2.53 13.40
N ARG A 70 -0.10 -1.47 14.13
CA ARG A 70 1.02 -1.42 15.06
C ARG A 70 0.47 -1.45 16.49
N VAL A 71 0.92 -2.43 17.27
CA VAL A 71 0.56 -2.59 18.68
C VAL A 71 1.83 -2.50 19.52
N VAL A 72 1.78 -1.72 20.59
CA VAL A 72 2.84 -1.59 21.59
C VAL A 72 2.30 -2.03 22.95
N ASP A 73 3.00 -2.93 23.62
CA ASP A 73 2.66 -3.34 24.98
C ASP A 73 3.39 -2.53 26.06
N SER A 74 3.05 -2.79 27.32
CA SER A 74 3.66 -2.15 28.49
C SER A 74 5.16 -2.41 28.67
N SER A 75 5.71 -3.43 28.01
CA SER A 75 7.15 -3.73 27.99
C SER A 75 7.88 -3.05 26.82
N GLY A 76 7.17 -2.31 25.97
CA GLY A 76 7.71 -1.66 24.78
C GLY A 76 7.89 -2.60 23.59
N ARG A 77 7.38 -3.84 23.65
CA ARG A 77 7.40 -4.74 22.48
C ARG A 77 6.44 -4.21 21.43
N VAL A 78 6.91 -4.19 20.19
CA VAL A 78 6.15 -3.72 19.03
C VAL A 78 5.78 -4.93 18.16
N LYS A 79 4.49 -5.09 17.90
CA LYS A 79 3.96 -6.01 16.88
C LYS A 79 3.40 -5.22 15.71
N LEU A 80 3.79 -5.59 14.51
CA LEU A 80 3.26 -5.06 13.26
C LEU A 80 2.57 -6.18 12.52
N SER A 81 1.32 -5.97 12.12
CA SER A 81 0.51 -6.95 11.40
C SER A 81 -0.05 -6.32 10.14
N LEU A 82 0.15 -6.94 8.97
CA LEU A 82 -0.49 -6.52 7.73
C LEU A 82 -1.99 -6.80 7.83
N MET A 83 -2.81 -5.75 7.77
CA MET A 83 -4.27 -5.85 7.90
C MET A 83 -4.95 -5.95 6.55
N MET A 84 -4.49 -5.16 5.58
CA MET A 84 -5.04 -5.14 4.23
C MET A 84 -4.02 -4.62 3.23
N ALA A 85 -3.98 -5.22 2.05
CA ALA A 85 -3.27 -4.69 0.90
C ALA A 85 -4.18 -4.67 -0.33
N LYS A 86 -4.01 -3.68 -1.20
CA LYS A 86 -4.80 -3.54 -2.42
C LYS A 86 -3.98 -2.89 -3.54
N SER A 87 -3.94 -3.54 -4.70
CA SER A 87 -3.39 -2.99 -5.94
C SER A 87 -4.50 -2.60 -6.91
N ARG A 88 -4.17 -1.70 -7.84
CA ARG A 88 -4.94 -1.38 -9.03
C ARG A 88 -4.01 -1.17 -10.21
N VAL A 89 -4.37 -1.74 -11.36
CA VAL A 89 -3.61 -1.61 -12.60
C VAL A 89 -3.75 -0.18 -13.15
N ALA A 90 -2.66 0.38 -13.67
CA ALA A 90 -2.67 1.71 -14.28
C ALA A 90 -3.58 1.73 -15.53
N PRO A 91 -4.42 2.78 -15.72
CA PRO A 91 -5.27 2.87 -16.90
C PRO A 91 -4.46 3.02 -18.20
N ILE A 92 -4.75 2.19 -19.22
CA ILE A 92 -4.09 2.29 -20.53
C ILE A 92 -4.66 3.45 -21.35
N LYS A 93 -6.00 3.59 -21.36
CA LYS A 93 -6.72 4.53 -22.23
C LYS A 93 -6.45 6.00 -21.88
N THR A 94 -6.26 6.29 -20.60
CA THR A 94 -5.94 7.62 -20.11
C THR A 94 -4.59 7.54 -19.43
N LYS A 95 -3.52 7.86 -20.17
CA LYS A 95 -2.16 7.87 -19.61
C LYS A 95 -2.08 8.94 -18.53
N LEU A 96 -2.04 8.50 -17.29
CA LEU A 96 -1.79 9.34 -16.14
C LEU A 96 -0.27 9.49 -15.94
N THR A 97 0.16 10.65 -15.46
CA THR A 97 1.53 10.85 -15.02
C THR A 97 1.77 10.07 -13.73
N ILE A 98 3.04 9.75 -13.42
CA ILE A 98 3.42 9.09 -12.17
C ILE A 98 2.86 9.83 -10.94
N PRO A 99 2.98 11.16 -10.80
CA PRO A 99 2.37 11.89 -9.68
C PRO A 99 0.87 11.68 -9.52
N LYS A 100 0.13 11.62 -10.63
CA LYS A 100 -1.31 11.36 -10.60
C LYS A 100 -1.62 9.93 -10.15
N LEU A 101 -0.78 8.95 -10.49
CA LEU A 101 -0.91 7.57 -10.01
C LEU A 101 -0.52 7.46 -8.53
N GLU A 102 0.52 8.15 -8.08
CA GLU A 102 0.91 8.23 -6.66
C GLU A 102 -0.23 8.83 -5.83
N LEU A 103 -0.89 9.90 -6.33
CA LEU A 103 -2.09 10.46 -5.70
C LEU A 103 -3.27 9.48 -5.71
N CYS A 104 -3.39 8.62 -6.73
CA CYS A 104 -4.37 7.52 -6.71
C CYS A 104 -4.03 6.48 -5.64
N GLY A 105 -2.74 6.17 -5.42
CA GLY A 105 -2.27 5.35 -4.31
C GLY A 105 -2.63 5.96 -2.96
N ALA A 106 -2.43 7.27 -2.79
CA ALA A 106 -2.80 8.00 -1.57
C ALA A 106 -4.33 7.98 -1.30
N ALA A 107 -5.14 8.14 -2.35
CA ALA A 107 -6.59 8.00 -2.23
C ALA A 107 -7.00 6.54 -1.90
N LEU A 108 -6.31 5.56 -2.48
CA LEU A 108 -6.57 4.14 -2.24
C LEU A 108 -6.25 3.75 -0.79
N VAL A 109 -5.08 4.16 -0.27
CA VAL A 109 -4.69 3.87 1.12
C VAL A 109 -5.68 4.46 2.11
N THR A 110 -6.16 5.68 1.86
CA THR A 110 -7.16 6.33 2.71
C THR A 110 -8.45 5.52 2.79
N LYS A 111 -8.93 5.01 1.65
CA LYS A 111 -10.14 4.17 1.61
C LYS A 111 -9.97 2.81 2.29
N ILE A 112 -8.82 2.15 2.11
CA ILE A 112 -8.61 0.85 2.77
C ILE A 112 -8.35 1.01 4.27
N LEU A 113 -7.73 2.12 4.69
CA LEU A 113 -7.53 2.46 6.09
C LEU A 113 -8.86 2.69 6.80
N ASP A 114 -9.77 3.41 6.16
CA ASP A 114 -11.16 3.58 6.61
C ASP A 114 -11.87 2.24 6.85
N ASN A 115 -11.82 1.35 5.86
CA ASN A 115 -12.39 0.00 5.97
C ASN A 115 -11.78 -0.81 7.13
N VAL A 116 -10.45 -0.77 7.27
CA VAL A 116 -9.74 -1.49 8.34
C VAL A 116 -10.15 -0.94 9.70
N PHE A 117 -10.18 0.39 9.86
CA PHE A 117 -10.58 1.03 11.11
C PHE A 117 -12.00 0.60 11.53
N TYR A 118 -12.98 0.73 10.63
CA TYR A 118 -14.35 0.33 10.94
C TYR A 118 -14.50 -1.16 11.26
N SER A 119 -13.63 -2.01 10.72
CA SER A 119 -13.65 -3.46 10.98
C SER A 119 -13.11 -3.83 12.37
N ILE A 120 -12.27 -2.99 12.99
CA ILE A 120 -11.57 -3.34 14.25
C ILE A 120 -11.91 -2.42 15.42
N ARG A 121 -12.52 -1.25 15.19
CA ARG A 121 -12.73 -0.21 16.20
C ARG A 121 -13.51 -0.65 17.44
N ASP A 122 -14.37 -1.66 17.32
CA ASP A 122 -15.17 -2.15 18.45
C ASP A 122 -14.35 -3.01 19.42
N ASN A 123 -13.19 -3.52 18.98
CA ASN A 123 -12.32 -4.41 19.75
C ASN A 123 -10.94 -3.81 20.03
N VAL A 124 -10.54 -2.76 19.29
CA VAL A 124 -9.21 -2.17 19.35
C VAL A 124 -9.32 -0.65 19.34
N GLU A 125 -8.85 -0.02 20.41
CA GLU A 125 -8.75 1.44 20.49
C GLU A 125 -7.57 1.94 19.66
N ILE A 126 -7.85 2.60 18.53
CA ILE A 126 -6.83 3.17 17.65
C ILE A 126 -6.52 4.60 18.09
N HIS A 127 -5.28 4.83 18.49
CA HIS A 127 -4.80 6.10 19.02
C HIS A 127 -4.30 7.05 17.91
N ASP A 128 -3.70 6.49 16.85
CA ASP A 128 -3.09 7.25 15.78
C ASP A 128 -3.33 6.60 14.41
N MET A 129 -3.48 7.46 13.39
CA MET A 129 -3.51 7.06 11.98
C MET A 129 -2.44 7.84 11.22
N VAL A 130 -1.54 7.09 10.56
CA VAL A 130 -0.41 7.66 9.82
C VAL A 130 -0.37 7.07 8.42
N CYS A 131 -0.32 7.92 7.40
CA CYS A 131 -0.11 7.51 6.02
C CYS A 131 1.28 7.94 5.52
N TRP A 132 1.89 7.08 4.71
CA TRP A 132 3.26 7.20 4.23
C TRP A 132 3.26 7.15 2.69
N THR A 133 4.03 8.04 2.08
CA THR A 133 4.28 8.11 0.63
C THR A 133 5.69 8.63 0.38
N ASP A 134 6.37 8.16 -0.66
CA ASP A 134 7.70 8.63 -1.06
C ASP A 134 7.63 9.80 -2.06
N SER A 135 6.46 10.01 -2.68
CA SER A 135 6.21 11.20 -3.47
C SER A 135 6.04 12.48 -2.64
N THR A 136 7.02 13.38 -2.74
CA THR A 136 6.93 14.75 -2.23
C THR A 136 5.87 15.61 -2.95
N ILE A 137 5.58 15.31 -4.22
CA ILE A 137 4.56 16.02 -5.01
C ILE A 137 3.17 15.80 -4.41
N VAL A 138 2.81 14.55 -4.14
CA VAL A 138 1.58 14.18 -3.42
C VAL A 138 1.50 14.90 -2.07
N LEU A 139 2.58 14.92 -1.28
CA LEU A 139 2.58 15.66 0.00
C LEU A 139 2.32 17.16 -0.20
N SER A 140 2.93 17.78 -1.21
CA SER A 140 2.66 19.18 -1.56
C SER A 140 1.20 19.41 -1.96
N TRP A 141 0.60 18.50 -2.73
CA TRP A 141 -0.81 18.61 -3.10
C TRP A 141 -1.74 18.43 -1.91
N LEU A 142 -1.44 17.54 -0.98
CA LEU A 142 -2.22 17.35 0.26
C LEU A 142 -2.19 18.57 1.18
N GLN A 143 -1.17 19.43 1.06
CA GLN A 143 -1.07 20.70 1.78
C GLN A 143 -1.72 21.87 1.01
N THR A 144 -2.10 21.66 -0.25
CA THR A 144 -2.71 22.70 -1.10
C THR A 144 -4.24 22.61 -1.02
N PRO A 145 -4.95 23.72 -0.78
CA PRO A 145 -6.41 23.74 -0.83
C PRO A 145 -6.97 23.14 -2.14
N PRO A 146 -7.93 22.20 -2.10
CA PRO A 146 -8.38 21.48 -3.29
C PRO A 146 -8.86 22.35 -4.45
N HIS A 147 -9.45 23.52 -4.16
CA HIS A 147 -9.96 24.44 -5.17
C HIS A 147 -8.86 25.18 -5.96
N LEU A 148 -7.60 25.15 -5.48
CA LEU A 148 -6.44 25.69 -6.19
C LEU A 148 -5.76 24.63 -7.07
N LEU A 149 -6.16 23.37 -6.94
CA LEU A 149 -5.64 22.27 -7.73
C LEU A 149 -6.48 22.07 -8.99
N GLN A 150 -5.88 21.45 -9.99
CA GLN A 150 -6.61 20.96 -11.16
C GLN A 150 -7.65 19.91 -10.74
N THR A 151 -8.74 19.77 -11.50
CA THR A 151 -9.92 18.97 -11.11
C THR A 151 -9.57 17.53 -10.69
N PHE A 152 -8.61 16.89 -11.36
CA PHE A 152 -8.23 15.50 -11.05
C PHE A 152 -7.59 15.37 -9.65
N GLU A 153 -6.67 16.28 -9.34
CA GLU A 153 -5.93 16.37 -8.10
C GLU A 153 -6.85 16.86 -6.99
N GLY A 154 -7.56 17.97 -7.22
CA GLY A 154 -8.50 18.57 -6.27
C GLY A 154 -9.56 17.58 -5.78
N ASN A 155 -10.17 16.80 -6.69
CA ASN A 155 -11.17 15.80 -6.30
C ASN A 155 -10.59 14.70 -5.38
N ARG A 156 -9.35 14.26 -5.64
CA ARG A 156 -8.68 13.23 -4.83
C ARG A 156 -8.19 13.79 -3.50
N VAL A 157 -7.61 14.99 -3.50
CA VAL A 157 -7.20 15.67 -2.27
C VAL A 157 -8.41 15.91 -1.39
N SER A 158 -9.53 16.39 -1.94
CA SER A 158 -10.80 16.50 -1.21
C SER A 158 -11.26 15.18 -0.60
N LEU A 159 -11.16 14.06 -1.32
CA LEU A 159 -11.49 12.74 -0.78
C LEU A 159 -10.57 12.37 0.40
N ILE A 160 -9.28 12.63 0.27
CA ILE A 160 -8.28 12.28 1.29
C ILE A 160 -8.45 13.12 2.56
N ILE A 161 -8.57 14.44 2.43
CA ILE A 161 -8.64 15.33 3.59
C ILE A 161 -10.00 15.26 4.31
N ASN A 162 -11.07 14.88 3.61
CA ASN A 162 -12.41 14.77 4.16
C ASN A 162 -12.79 13.32 4.56
N CYS A 163 -11.82 12.43 4.76
CA CYS A 163 -12.06 11.01 5.06
C CYS A 163 -12.65 10.72 6.45
N GLY A 164 -12.99 11.74 7.24
CA GLY A 164 -13.60 11.58 8.56
C GLY A 164 -12.62 11.27 9.71
N PHE A 165 -11.33 11.11 9.41
CA PHE A 165 -10.28 10.87 10.41
C PHE A 165 -9.12 11.84 10.27
N LYS A 166 -8.40 12.06 11.38
CA LYS A 166 -7.17 12.84 11.38
C LYS A 166 -5.99 11.96 10.98
N ILE A 167 -5.70 11.90 9.69
CA ILE A 167 -4.54 11.18 9.14
C ILE A 167 -3.31 12.08 9.12
N LYS A 168 -2.21 11.63 9.74
CA LYS A 168 -0.89 12.26 9.63
C LYS A 168 -0.19 11.74 8.37
N TRP A 169 0.04 12.60 7.38
CA TRP A 169 0.80 12.26 6.17
C TRP A 169 2.29 12.51 6.37
N ARG A 170 3.13 11.56 5.98
CA ARG A 170 4.59 11.62 6.14
C ARG A 170 5.31 11.11 4.91
N HIS A 171 6.50 11.65 4.68
CA HIS A 171 7.43 11.15 3.69
C HIS A 171 8.18 9.93 4.22
N LEU A 172 8.50 8.98 3.33
CA LEU A 172 9.52 7.94 3.58
C LEU A 172 10.39 7.73 2.32
N PRO A 173 11.64 7.29 2.47
CA PRO A 173 12.44 6.88 1.32
C PRO A 173 11.79 5.68 0.59
N SER A 174 11.83 5.67 -0.75
CA SER A 174 11.23 4.60 -1.58
C SER A 174 11.70 3.20 -1.17
N GLN A 175 12.98 3.03 -0.84
CA GLN A 175 13.55 1.73 -0.42
C GLN A 175 12.97 1.19 0.90
N MET A 176 12.24 2.03 1.63
CA MET A 176 11.58 1.67 2.89
C MET A 176 10.06 1.51 2.69
N ASN A 177 9.56 1.63 1.46
CA ASN A 177 8.14 1.60 1.16
C ASN A 177 7.66 0.16 0.89
N PRO A 178 6.90 -0.47 1.79
CA PRO A 178 6.35 -1.80 1.54
C PRO A 178 5.32 -1.82 0.40
N ALA A 179 4.73 -0.67 0.05
CA ALA A 179 3.73 -0.60 -1.01
C ALA A 179 4.32 -0.80 -2.42
N ASP A 180 5.66 -0.73 -2.58
CA ASP A 180 6.36 -1.11 -3.82
C ASP A 180 6.01 -2.53 -4.29
N VAL A 181 5.86 -3.47 -3.34
CA VAL A 181 5.45 -4.85 -3.61
C VAL A 181 4.11 -4.90 -4.36
N VAL A 182 3.22 -3.95 -4.06
CA VAL A 182 1.85 -3.89 -4.55
C VAL A 182 1.74 -3.13 -5.87
N SER A 183 2.54 -2.09 -6.05
CA SER A 183 2.53 -1.20 -7.22
C SER A 183 3.37 -1.75 -8.39
N ARG A 184 4.51 -2.39 -8.11
CA ARG A 184 5.46 -2.93 -9.11
C ARG A 184 5.30 -4.43 -9.31
N GLY A 185 4.72 -5.11 -8.31
CA GLY A 185 4.67 -6.56 -8.23
C GLY A 185 5.92 -7.14 -7.59
N CYS A 186 5.80 -8.38 -7.15
CA CYS A 186 6.85 -9.16 -6.52
C CYS A 186 6.61 -10.64 -6.86
N ASN A 187 7.68 -11.40 -7.08
CA ASN A 187 7.52 -12.83 -7.33
C ASN A 187 7.26 -13.58 -6.01
N GLY A 188 6.77 -14.82 -6.09
CA GLY A 188 6.34 -15.57 -4.91
C GLY A 188 7.48 -15.88 -3.93
N ALA A 189 8.67 -16.18 -4.46
CA ALA A 189 9.85 -16.49 -3.66
C ALA A 189 10.38 -15.26 -2.91
N GLU A 190 10.44 -14.11 -3.58
CA GLU A 190 10.78 -12.82 -2.97
C GLU A 190 9.75 -12.43 -1.92
N LEU A 191 8.46 -12.55 -2.25
CA LEU A 191 7.37 -12.19 -1.35
C LEU A 191 7.50 -12.99 -0.06
N LEU A 192 7.71 -14.30 -0.13
CA LEU A 192 7.82 -15.19 1.03
C LEU A 192 8.83 -14.70 2.09
N MET A 193 9.94 -14.11 1.66
CA MET A 193 11.00 -13.61 2.54
C MET A 193 11.08 -12.08 2.62
N HIS A 194 10.09 -11.36 2.09
CA HIS A 194 10.20 -9.91 1.88
C HIS A 194 10.23 -9.15 3.23
N PRO A 195 11.34 -8.51 3.60
CA PRO A 195 11.56 -8.01 4.96
C PRO A 195 10.70 -6.79 5.31
N LEU A 196 10.36 -5.96 4.32
CA LEU A 196 9.46 -4.81 4.50
C LEU A 196 7.99 -5.23 4.51
N TRP A 197 7.64 -6.38 3.94
CA TRP A 197 6.25 -6.78 3.77
C TRP A 197 5.73 -7.55 4.98
N TRP A 198 6.50 -8.54 5.46
CA TRP A 198 6.09 -9.40 6.58
C TRP A 198 6.64 -8.94 7.94
N GLY A 199 7.70 -8.15 7.94
CA GLY A 199 8.59 -8.08 9.09
C GLY A 199 8.64 -6.73 9.78
N PRO A 200 8.75 -6.69 11.13
CA PRO A 200 9.12 -5.47 11.84
C PRO A 200 10.58 -5.06 11.58
N GLY A 201 11.40 -5.88 10.93
CA GLY A 201 12.81 -5.60 10.61
C GLY A 201 13.02 -4.53 9.54
N GLY A 202 12.07 -4.42 8.60
CA GLY A 202 12.02 -3.34 7.61
C GLY A 202 11.58 -1.99 8.19
N PHE A 203 10.79 -2.00 9.27
CA PHE A 203 10.24 -0.78 9.86
C PHE A 203 11.01 -0.30 11.10
N LYS A 204 12.33 -0.09 11.00
CA LYS A 204 13.08 0.59 12.09
C LYS A 204 12.40 1.91 12.48
N MET A 205 11.81 2.60 11.51
CA MET A 205 11.06 3.83 11.72
C MET A 205 9.81 3.68 12.59
N LEU A 206 9.12 2.54 12.53
CA LEU A 206 7.94 2.28 13.37
C LEU A 206 8.31 1.69 14.74
N ARG A 207 9.57 1.33 14.98
CA ARG A 207 10.02 0.89 16.30
C ARG A 207 10.30 2.06 17.24
N ASN A 208 10.74 3.20 16.70
CA ASN A 208 11.09 4.36 17.50
C ASN A 208 9.94 5.37 17.56
N SER A 209 9.41 5.59 18.77
CA SER A 209 8.42 6.62 19.10
C SER A 209 8.90 8.07 18.88
N GLY A 210 10.17 8.26 18.50
CA GLY A 210 10.85 9.55 18.49
C GLY A 210 11.34 10.08 17.14
N LEU A 211 10.91 9.52 16.00
CA LEU A 211 11.27 10.11 14.71
C LEU A 211 10.51 11.42 14.49
N LYS A 212 11.13 12.51 14.98
CA LYS A 212 11.05 13.82 14.37
C LYS A 212 11.63 13.69 12.96
N ILE A 213 10.76 13.73 11.96
CA ILE A 213 11.11 14.21 10.63
C ILE A 213 10.74 15.69 10.65
#